data_AF-A0A8T9BTX1-F1
#
_entry.id   AF-A0A8T9BTX1-F1
#
_cell.length_a   1.000
_cell.length_b   1.000
_cell.length_c   1.000
_cell.angle_alpha   90.00
_cell.angle_beta   90.00
_cell.angle_gamma   90.00
#
_symmetry.space_group_name_H-M   'P 1'
#
loop_
_entity.id
_entity.type
_entity.pdbx_description
1 polymer ?
#
loop_
_entity_poly.entity_id
_entity_poly.type
_entity_poly.pdbx_seq_one_letter_code
_entity_poly.pdbx_strand_id
1 'polypeptide(L)'
;GASFFHVYHKLQLTMSASLAPECNEKKERYDSCFLKWYSENYLRGKGTEDPCAALFKDYKHCLTSALKERGIDKMLEEAREDHKENDAANMRRKCKSMGLFH
;
A
#
# COMPACT_ATOMS: atom_id res chain seq x y z
N GLY A 1 -9.15 13.99 -27.94
CA GLY A 1 -10.37 13.74 -27.17
C GLY A 1 -10.48 12.31 -26.67
N ALA A 2 -10.49 11.31 -27.56
CA ALA A 2 -10.73 9.90 -27.19
C ALA A 2 -9.51 9.17 -26.56
N SER A 3 -8.27 9.59 -26.83
CA SER A 3 -7.06 8.92 -26.31
C SER A 3 -6.82 9.14 -24.82
N PHE A 4 -7.20 10.30 -24.26
CA PHE A 4 -6.96 10.60 -22.85
C PHE A 4 -7.87 9.77 -21.94
N PHE A 5 -9.14 9.59 -22.35
CA PHE A 5 -10.09 8.74 -21.64
C PHE A 5 -9.70 7.25 -21.74
N HIS A 6 -9.14 6.80 -22.88
CA HIS A 6 -8.62 5.44 -23.02
C HIS A 6 -7.35 5.17 -22.20
N VAL A 7 -6.48 6.16 -22.04
CA VAL A 7 -5.28 6.05 -21.18
C VAL A 7 -5.70 6.01 -19.70
N TYR A 8 -6.64 6.86 -19.28
CA TYR A 8 -7.21 6.81 -17.92
C TYR A 8 -8.00 5.52 -17.68
N HIS A 9 -8.75 5.01 -18.66
CA HIS A 9 -9.46 3.74 -18.54
C HIS A 9 -8.50 2.54 -18.55
N LYS A 10 -7.38 2.58 -19.31
CA LYS A 10 -6.28 1.60 -19.18
C LYS A 10 -5.59 1.70 -17.81
N LEU A 11 -5.41 2.90 -17.26
CA LEU A 11 -4.85 3.13 -15.92
C LEU A 11 -5.79 2.64 -14.79
N GLN A 12 -7.10 2.70 -15.03
CA GLN A 12 -8.12 2.20 -14.09
C GLN A 12 -8.32 0.69 -14.22
N LEU A 13 -8.13 0.11 -15.41
CA LEU A 13 -8.20 -1.34 -15.69
C LEU A 13 -6.92 -2.09 -15.31
N THR A 14 -5.80 -1.39 -15.11
CA THR A 14 -4.68 -1.90 -14.31
C THR A 14 -5.06 -1.83 -12.83
N MET A 15 -6.01 -2.67 -12.40
CA MET A 15 -6.14 -3.08 -10.99
C MET A 15 -4.92 -3.94 -10.64
N SER A 16 -3.77 -3.25 -10.67
CA SER A 16 -2.39 -3.67 -10.53
C SER A 16 -2.19 -5.17 -10.62
N ALA A 17 -1.75 -5.67 -11.78
CA ALA A 17 -1.20 -7.02 -11.83
C ALA A 17 -0.20 -7.15 -10.67
N SER A 18 -0.46 -8.08 -9.77
CA SER A 18 0.45 -8.37 -8.68
C SER A 18 1.79 -8.80 -9.28
N LEU A 19 2.88 -8.56 -8.55
CA LEU A 19 4.23 -9.02 -8.91
C LEU A 19 4.27 -10.53 -9.22
N ALA A 20 3.28 -11.24 -8.69
CA ALA A 20 3.00 -12.64 -8.78
C ALA A 20 1.61 -12.84 -9.42
N PRO A 21 1.50 -13.30 -10.70
CA PRO A 21 0.20 -13.50 -11.34
C PRO A 21 -0.72 -14.46 -10.57
N GLU A 22 -0.15 -15.38 -9.80
CA GLU A 22 -0.84 -16.29 -8.87
C GLU A 22 -1.51 -15.57 -7.68
N CYS A 23 -1.08 -14.36 -7.34
CA CYS A 23 -1.64 -13.55 -6.26
C CYS A 23 -2.68 -12.51 -6.75
N ASN A 24 -2.93 -12.42 -8.06
CA ASN A 24 -3.83 -11.44 -8.66
C ASN A 24 -5.25 -11.51 -8.09
N GLU A 25 -5.80 -12.72 -7.93
CA GLU A 25 -7.16 -12.89 -7.41
C GLU A 25 -7.31 -12.38 -5.97
N LYS A 26 -6.31 -12.66 -5.12
CA LYS A 26 -6.28 -12.18 -3.73
C LYS A 26 -6.10 -10.66 -3.67
N LYS A 27 -5.30 -10.12 -4.60
CA LYS A 27 -5.07 -8.69 -4.74
C LYS A 27 -6.34 -7.94 -5.10
N GLU A 28 -7.07 -8.40 -6.11
CA GLU A 28 -8.28 -7.74 -6.59
C GLU A 28 -9.34 -7.65 -5.48
N ARG A 29 -9.52 -8.72 -4.71
CA ARG A 29 -10.40 -8.75 -3.54
C ARG A 29 -9.98 -7.75 -2.47
N TYR A 30 -8.68 -7.68 -2.17
CA TYR A 30 -8.14 -6.72 -1.21
C TYR A 30 -8.27 -5.27 -1.70
N ASP A 31 -7.84 -4.98 -2.93
CA ASP A 31 -7.87 -3.63 -3.52
C ASP A 31 -9.31 -3.09 -3.58
N SER A 32 -10.28 -3.92 -3.94
CA SER A 32 -11.70 -3.54 -3.96
C SER A 32 -12.22 -3.15 -2.58
N CYS A 33 -11.86 -3.92 -1.56
CA CYS A 33 -12.22 -3.62 -0.17
C CYS A 33 -11.51 -2.34 0.31
N PHE A 34 -10.21 -2.24 0.06
CA PHE A 34 -9.38 -1.13 0.49
C PHE A 34 -9.82 0.19 -0.13
N LEU A 35 -10.09 0.23 -1.45
CA LEU A 35 -10.52 1.46 -2.13
C LEU A 35 -11.85 1.99 -1.61
N LYS A 36 -12.79 1.07 -1.33
CA LYS A 36 -14.07 1.43 -0.71
C LYS A 36 -13.85 1.99 0.68
N TRP A 37 -13.12 1.28 1.53
CA TRP A 37 -12.84 1.72 2.89
C TRP A 37 -12.05 3.04 2.92
N TYR A 38 -11.07 3.20 2.04
CA TYR A 38 -10.24 4.39 1.92
C TYR A 38 -11.08 5.63 1.61
N SER A 39 -11.97 5.52 0.61
CA SER A 39 -12.83 6.62 0.17
C SER A 39 -13.91 6.96 1.20
N GLU A 40 -14.48 5.95 1.85
CA GLU A 40 -15.65 6.14 2.72
C GLU A 40 -15.29 6.44 4.18
N ASN A 41 -14.19 5.86 4.69
CA ASN A 41 -13.82 5.94 6.10
C ASN A 41 -12.52 6.72 6.31
N TYR A 42 -11.43 6.34 5.64
CA TYR A 42 -10.12 6.96 5.89
C TYR A 42 -10.12 8.45 5.53
N LEU A 43 -10.55 8.81 4.31
CA LEU A 43 -10.64 10.22 3.89
C LEU A 43 -11.66 11.04 4.69
N ARG A 44 -12.60 10.38 5.37
CA ARG A 44 -13.62 11.01 6.22
C ARG A 44 -13.25 11.03 7.71
N GLY A 45 -12.04 10.60 8.07
CA GLY A 45 -11.56 10.59 9.46
C GLY A 45 -12.17 9.50 10.35
N LYS A 46 -12.80 8.47 9.77
CA LYS A 46 -13.42 7.33 10.48
C LYS A 46 -12.60 6.03 10.38
N GLY A 47 -11.35 6.10 9.92
CA GLY A 47 -10.50 4.94 9.62
C GLY A 47 -9.86 4.27 10.84
N THR A 48 -10.60 4.03 11.92
CA THR A 48 -10.05 3.40 13.13
C THR A 48 -9.95 1.88 13.04
N GLU A 49 -10.77 1.25 12.20
CA GLU A 49 -10.77 -0.20 11.99
C GLU A 49 -10.61 -0.53 10.51
N ASP A 50 -9.72 -1.47 10.20
CA ASP A 50 -9.48 -1.97 8.84
C ASP A 50 -10.29 -3.27 8.63
N PRO A 51 -11.46 -3.21 7.98
CA PRO A 51 -12.27 -4.40 7.68
C PRO A 51 -11.59 -5.30 6.64
N CYS A 52 -10.57 -4.80 5.93
CA CYS A 52 -9.86 -5.51 4.88
C CYS A 52 -8.62 -6.24 5.40
N ALA A 53 -8.32 -6.16 6.70
CA ALA A 53 -7.12 -6.74 7.30
C ALA A 53 -6.98 -8.26 7.05
N ALA A 54 -8.10 -9.00 7.05
CA ALA A 54 -8.11 -10.43 6.73
C ALA A 54 -7.71 -10.70 5.26
N LEU A 55 -8.26 -9.92 4.32
CA LEU A 55 -7.93 -10.01 2.90
C LEU A 55 -6.47 -9.61 2.64
N PHE A 56 -5.99 -8.59 3.36
CA PHE A 56 -4.60 -8.16 3.29
C PHE A 56 -3.64 -9.25 3.75
N LYS A 57 -3.97 -9.98 4.82
CA LYS A 57 -3.15 -11.06 5.34
C LYS A 57 -2.95 -12.18 4.31
N ASP A 58 -4.01 -12.57 3.62
CA ASP A 58 -3.97 -13.61 2.59
C ASP A 58 -3.16 -13.15 1.36
N TYR A 59 -3.38 -11.90 0.93
CA TYR A 59 -2.64 -11.29 -0.16
C TYR A 59 -1.14 -11.18 0.18
N LYS A 60 -0.81 -10.66 1.37
CA LYS A 60 0.55 -10.52 1.87
C LYS A 60 1.26 -11.87 1.98
N HIS A 61 0.57 -12.91 2.44
CA HIS A 61 1.15 -14.26 2.52
C HIS A 61 1.55 -14.77 1.13
N CYS A 62 0.65 -14.66 0.15
CA CYS A 62 0.93 -15.02 -1.24
C CYS A 62 2.13 -14.24 -1.80
N LEU A 63 2.14 -12.92 -1.58
CA LEU A 63 3.21 -12.06 -2.09
C LEU A 63 4.56 -12.35 -1.45
N THR A 64 4.59 -12.62 -0.14
CA THR A 64 5.84 -12.89 0.58
C THR A 64 6.51 -14.14 0.04
N SER A 65 5.73 -15.19 -0.26
CA SER A 65 6.25 -16.40 -0.90
C SER A 65 6.81 -16.11 -2.28
N ALA A 66 6.06 -15.41 -3.13
CA ALA A 66 6.50 -15.11 -4.50
C ALA A 66 7.71 -14.16 -4.57
N LEU A 67 7.81 -13.19 -3.64
CA LEU A 67 8.96 -12.29 -3.54
C LEU A 67 10.24 -13.03 -3.13
N LYS A 68 10.11 -14.01 -2.24
CA LYS A 68 11.22 -14.83 -1.76
C LYS A 68 11.76 -15.75 -2.87
N GLU A 69 10.88 -16.35 -3.67
CA GLU A 69 11.30 -17.16 -4.83
C GLU A 69 12.05 -16.35 -5.89
N ARG A 70 11.73 -15.05 -6.00
CA ARG A 70 12.38 -14.12 -6.95
C ARG A 70 13.62 -13.44 -6.38
N GLY A 71 13.97 -13.69 -5.11
CA GLY A 71 15.11 -13.06 -4.43
C GLY A 71 14.97 -11.56 -4.20
N ILE A 72 13.74 -11.03 -4.27
CA ILE A 72 13.44 -9.60 -4.08
C ILE A 72 13.34 -9.26 -2.58
N ASP A 73 13.16 -10.27 -1.73
CA ASP A 73 12.99 -10.10 -0.28
C ASP A 73 14.17 -9.36 0.36
N LYS A 74 15.40 -9.72 -0.01
CA LYS A 74 16.61 -9.11 0.55
C LYS A 74 16.72 -7.62 0.19
N MET A 75 16.46 -7.27 -1.07
CA MET A 75 16.47 -5.87 -1.53
C MET A 75 15.34 -5.06 -0.88
N LEU A 76 14.18 -5.67 -0.66
CA LEU A 76 13.05 -5.02 -0.03
C LEU A 76 13.32 -4.71 1.45
N GLU A 77 13.97 -5.62 2.16
CA GLU A 77 14.34 -5.39 3.57
C GLU A 77 15.46 -4.35 3.70
N GLU A 78 16.49 -4.39 2.83
CA GLU A 78 17.54 -3.36 2.78
C GLU A 78 16.94 -1.97 2.54
N ALA A 79 16.04 -1.84 1.55
CA ALA A 79 15.35 -0.57 1.27
C ALA A 79 14.47 -0.08 2.43
N ARG A 80 13.93 -0.99 3.26
CA ARG A 80 13.16 -0.62 4.46
C ARG A 80 14.06 -0.15 5.60
N GLU A 81 15.22 -0.79 5.80
CA GLU A 81 16.17 -0.39 6.84
C GLU A 81 16.76 1.00 6.56
N ASP A 82 17.13 1.29 5.31
CA ASP A 82 17.73 2.56 4.92
C ASP A 82 16.83 3.78 5.20
N HIS A 83 15.50 3.56 5.21
CA HIS A 83 14.54 4.61 5.51
C HIS A 83 14.26 4.81 7.01
N LYS A 84 14.64 3.88 7.90
CA LYS A 84 14.31 3.95 9.33
C LYS A 84 14.90 5.17 10.04
N GLU A 85 16.15 5.55 9.73
CA GLU A 85 16.77 6.75 10.32
C GLU A 85 16.10 8.03 9.82
N ASN A 86 15.68 8.05 8.54
CA ASN A 86 14.99 9.19 7.95
C ASN A 86 13.60 9.39 8.58
N ASP A 87 12.82 8.30 8.73
CA ASP A 87 11.51 8.32 9.38
C ASP A 87 11.61 8.69 10.86
N ALA A 88 12.59 8.15 11.59
CA ALA A 88 12.83 8.51 13.00
C ALA A 88 13.23 9.98 13.16
N ALA A 89 14.07 10.51 12.27
CA ALA A 89 14.43 11.92 12.24
C ALA A 89 13.23 12.81 11.86
N ASN A 90 12.38 12.39 10.93
CA ASN A 90 11.19 13.12 10.52
C ASN A 90 10.15 13.20 11.66
N MET A 91 9.89 12.09 12.34
CA MET A 91 9.01 12.05 13.52
C MET A 91 9.55 12.92 14.68
N ARG A 92 10.87 12.91 14.91
CA ARG A 92 11.52 13.80 15.90
C ARG A 92 11.43 15.28 15.51
N ARG A 93 11.55 15.61 14.23
CA ARG A 93 11.39 16.99 13.72
C ARG A 93 9.94 17.49 13.83
N LYS A 94 8.95 16.63 13.56
CA LYS A 94 7.51 16.93 13.73
C LYS A 94 7.15 17.18 15.21
N CYS A 95 7.74 16.42 16.12
CA CYS A 95 7.57 16.62 17.56
C CYS A 95 8.19 17.95 18.03
N LYS A 96 9.38 18.32 17.52
CA LYS A 96 9.99 19.64 17.79
C LYS A 96 9.20 20.83 17.23
N SER A 97 8.56 20.69 16.06
CA SER A 97 7.77 21.78 15.48
C SER A 97 6.42 21.98 16.17
N MET A 98 5.83 20.95 16.77
CA MET A 98 4.60 21.05 17.55
C MET A 98 4.83 21.47 19.02
N GLY A 99 6.06 21.34 19.53
CA GLY A 99 6.43 21.72 20.90
C GLY A 99 6.97 23.15 21.07
N LEU A 100 7.00 23.97 20.02
CA LEU A 100 7.49 25.36 20.09
C LEU A 100 6.37 26.42 20.23
N PHE A 101 5.12 25.98 20.40
CA PHE A 101 4.03 26.84 20.86
C PHE A 101 3.68 26.50 22.31
N HIS A 102 4.59 26.80 23.24
CA HIS A 102 4.25 27.14 24.61
C HIS A 102 5.29 28.14 25.14
#